data_AF-A0A830BJC8-F1
#
_entry.id   AF-A0A830BJC8-F1
#
_cell.length_a   1.000
_cell.length_b   1.000
_cell.length_c   1.000
_cell.angle_alpha   90.00
_cell.angle_beta   90.00
_cell.angle_gamma   90.00
#
_symmetry.space_group_name_H-M   'P 1'
#
loop_
_entity.id
_entity.type
_entity.pdbx_description
1 polymer ?
#
loop_
_entity_poly.entity_id
_entity_poly.type
_entity_poly.pdbx_seq_one_letter_code
_entity_poly.pdbx_strand_id
1 'polypeptide(L)'
;MDVVSIPKTNENFRLLYDTKGRFRLHSMRDEEAKFKLCKVRSVQFGKKGIPYINTYDGMTIRYPDPLIKANDTIMLDLESSKLSISLSLTLAMS
;
A
#
# COMPACT_ATOMS: atom_id res chain seq x y z
N MET A 1 1.05 -4.81 -2.07
CA MET A 1 1.31 -4.87 -3.53
C MET A 1 2.81 -4.74 -3.73
N ASP A 2 3.46 -5.83 -4.10
CA ASP A 2 4.93 -5.88 -4.02
C ASP A 2 5.59 -5.42 -5.31
N VAL A 3 6.65 -4.62 -5.12
CA VAL A 3 7.53 -4.12 -6.19
C VAL A 3 8.87 -4.83 -6.05
N VAL A 4 9.34 -5.43 -7.13
CA VAL A 4 10.61 -6.16 -7.22
C VAL A 4 11.50 -5.42 -8.21
N SER A 5 12.66 -4.95 -7.75
CA SER A 5 13.64 -4.25 -8.58
C SER A 5 14.88 -5.11 -8.82
N ILE A 6 15.36 -5.15 -10.07
CA ILE A 6 16.59 -5.83 -10.47
C ILE A 6 17.61 -4.77 -10.90
N PRO A 7 18.53 -4.34 -10.01
CA PRO A 7 19.44 -3.24 -10.31
C PRO A 7 20.47 -3.57 -11.40
N LYS A 8 20.71 -4.86 -11.67
CA LYS A 8 21.64 -5.29 -12.73
C LYS A 8 21.08 -5.08 -14.14
N THR A 9 19.77 -5.21 -14.31
CA THR A 9 19.09 -5.06 -15.60
C THR A 9 18.30 -3.75 -15.70
N ASN A 10 18.28 -2.95 -14.62
CA ASN A 10 17.45 -1.74 -14.50
C ASN A 10 15.96 -2.02 -14.79
N GLU A 11 15.48 -3.19 -14.39
CA GLU A 11 14.09 -3.59 -14.58
C GLU A 11 13.34 -3.60 -13.25
N ASN A 12 12.13 -3.05 -13.27
CA ASN A 12 11.22 -3.02 -12.13
C ASN A 12 9.94 -3.78 -12.47
N PHE A 13 9.45 -4.59 -11.52
CA PHE A 13 8.28 -5.43 -11.69
C PHE A 13 7.29 -5.26 -10.54
N ARG A 14 6.00 -5.25 -10.86
CA ARG A 14 4.91 -5.39 -9.90
C ARG A 14 4.36 -6.79 -9.92
N LEU A 15 4.14 -7.36 -8.74
CA LEU A 15 3.39 -8.59 -8.60
C LEU A 15 1.88 -8.29 -8.67
N LEU A 16 1.25 -8.71 -9.77
CA LEU A 16 -0.19 -8.58 -10.00
C LEU A 16 -0.84 -9.95 -10.18
N TYR A 17 -2.14 -10.05 -9.89
CA TYR A 17 -2.92 -11.23 -10.20
C TYR A 17 -3.44 -11.17 -11.64
N ASP A 18 -3.28 -12.27 -12.37
CA ASP A 18 -3.97 -12.51 -13.63
C ASP A 18 -5.45 -12.88 -13.36
N THR A 19 -6.28 -12.86 -14.41
CA THR A 19 -7.70 -13.27 -14.39
C THR A 19 -7.93 -14.68 -13.83
N LYS A 20 -6.90 -15.53 -13.87
CA LYS A 20 -6.91 -16.91 -13.33
C LYS A 20 -6.37 -17.01 -11.90
N GLY A 21 -6.10 -15.88 -11.22
CA GLY A 21 -5.55 -15.86 -9.85
C GLY A 21 -4.06 -16.21 -9.73
N ARG A 22 -3.34 -16.32 -10.85
CA ARG A 22 -1.89 -16.57 -10.86
C ARG A 22 -1.12 -15.28 -10.70
N PHE A 23 0.04 -15.33 -10.07
CA PHE A 23 0.97 -14.20 -10.05
C PHE A 23 1.55 -13.97 -11.44
N ARG A 24 1.47 -12.73 -11.91
CA ARG A 24 2.10 -12.23 -13.11
C ARG A 24 3.02 -11.08 -12.72
N LEU A 25 4.25 -11.13 -13.23
CA LEU A 25 5.18 -10.01 -13.16
C LEU A 25 4.80 -9.00 -14.24
N HIS A 26 4.49 -7.77 -13.83
CA HIS A 26 4.20 -6.66 -14.72
C HIS A 26 5.37 -5.68 -14.70
N SER A 27 6.03 -5.48 -15.84
CA SER A 27 7.10 -4.49 -15.98
C SER A 27 6.56 -3.08 -15.80
N MET A 28 7.25 -2.26 -15.01
CA MET A 28 6.84 -0.91 -14.63
C MET A 28 8.01 0.06 -14.72
N ARG A 29 7.70 1.36 -14.81
CA ARG A 29 8.70 2.44 -14.88
C ARG A 29 9.28 2.73 -13.50
N ASP A 30 10.46 3.35 -13.47
CA ASP A 30 11.17 3.68 -12.23
C ASP A 30 10.39 4.62 -11.31
N GLU A 31 9.63 5.56 -11.87
CA GLU A 31 8.78 6.47 -11.09
C GLU A 31 7.67 5.72 -10.35
N GLU A 32 7.07 4.71 -10.99
CA GLU A 32 6.04 3.88 -10.39
C GLU A 32 6.60 2.87 -9.38
N ALA A 33 7.90 2.57 -9.49
CA ALA A 33 8.62 1.69 -8.57
C ALA A 33 8.89 2.30 -7.21
N LYS A 34 8.77 3.63 -7.09
CA LYS A 34 8.97 4.32 -5.82
C LYS A 34 7.80 4.19 -4.86
N PHE A 35 6.60 3.88 -5.36
CA PHE A 35 5.42 3.77 -4.51
C PHE A 35 4.73 2.42 -4.63
N LYS A 36 4.01 2.06 -3.57
CA LYS A 36 3.08 0.93 -3.56
C LYS A 36 1.74 1.31 -2.94
N LEU A 37 0.69 0.66 -3.45
CA LEU A 37 -0.65 0.77 -2.90
C LEU A 37 -0.84 -0.33 -1.86
N CYS A 38 -1.25 0.06 -0.66
CA CYS A 38 -1.53 -0.84 0.45
C CYS A 38 -2.98 -0.66 0.89
N LYS A 39 -3.68 -1.76 1.17
CA LYS A 39 -5.01 -1.70 1.79
C LYS A 39 -4.86 -1.64 3.31
N VAL A 40 -5.62 -0.75 3.95
CA VAL A 40 -5.72 -0.67 5.41
C VAL A 40 -6.57 -1.84 5.92
N ARG A 41 -5.97 -2.69 6.74
CA ARG A 41 -6.63 -3.85 7.36
C ARG A 41 -7.43 -3.42 8.60
N SER A 42 -6.83 -2.62 9.46
CA SER A 42 -7.45 -2.16 10.70
C SER A 42 -6.83 -0.86 11.19
N VAL A 43 -7.64 0.00 11.79
CA VAL A 43 -7.22 1.19 12.52
C VAL A 43 -7.38 0.87 14.01
N GLN A 44 -6.32 1.02 14.80
CA GLN A 44 -6.29 0.66 16.21
C GLN A 44 -5.54 1.72 17.03
N PHE A 45 -5.81 1.75 18.33
CA PHE A 45 -5.08 2.57 19.29
C PHE A 45 -4.12 1.70 20.09
N GLY A 46 -2.86 2.11 20.12
CA GLY A 46 -1.80 1.43 20.86
C GLY A 46 -1.72 1.86 22.30
N LYS A 47 -0.68 1.35 22.98
CA LYS A 47 -0.31 1.83 24.32
C LYS A 47 -0.09 3.34 24.27
N LYS A 48 -0.56 4.05 25.31
CA LYS A 48 -0.56 5.52 25.40
C LYS A 48 -1.49 6.24 24.40
N GLY A 49 -2.48 5.54 23.83
CA GLY A 49 -3.48 6.16 22.97
C GLY A 49 -2.96 6.59 21.59
N ILE A 50 -1.80 6.06 21.16
CA ILE A 50 -1.21 6.38 19.86
C ILE A 50 -2.00 5.66 18.76
N PRO A 51 -2.63 6.38 17.82
CA PRO A 51 -3.32 5.74 16.70
C PRO A 51 -2.29 5.12 15.75
N TYR A 52 -2.58 3.90 15.28
CA TYR A 52 -1.81 3.24 14.23
C TYR A 52 -2.74 2.46 13.29
N ILE A 53 -2.29 2.30 12.05
CA ILE A 53 -2.93 1.45 11.07
C ILE A 53 -2.06 0.23 10.76
N ASN A 54 -2.73 -0.90 10.55
CA ASN A 54 -2.11 -2.10 10.02
C ASN A 54 -2.49 -2.25 8.56
N THR A 55 -1.51 -2.49 7.70
CA THR A 55 -1.74 -2.76 6.27
C THR A 55 -1.75 -4.26 5.99
N TYR A 56 -2.28 -4.63 4.83
CA TYR A 56 -2.27 -6.04 4.38
C TYR A 56 -0.86 -6.59 4.15
N ASP A 57 0.08 -5.71 3.78
CA ASP A 57 1.50 -6.04 3.60
C ASP A 57 2.25 -6.15 4.94
N GLY A 58 1.55 -6.11 6.09
CA GLY A 58 2.14 -6.29 7.42
C GLY A 58 2.84 -5.06 8.00
N MET A 59 2.75 -3.89 7.34
CA MET A 59 3.33 -2.65 7.86
C MET A 59 2.41 -2.02 8.91
N THR A 60 3.01 -1.46 9.97
CA THR A 60 2.33 -0.67 11.00
C THR A 60 2.73 0.79 10.85
N ILE A 61 1.77 1.66 10.57
CA ILE A 61 2.01 3.10 10.40
C ILE A 61 1.39 3.85 11.57
N ARG A 62 2.22 4.58 12.31
CA ARG A 62 1.81 5.38 13.47
C ARG A 62 1.41 6.79 13.03
N TYR A 63 0.48 7.39 13.77
CA TYR A 63 -0.06 8.72 13.47
C TYR A 63 -0.61 8.85 12.04
N PRO A 64 -1.52 7.95 11.63
CA PRO A 64 -2.23 8.10 10.37
C PRO A 64 -3.14 9.34 10.41
N ASP A 65 -3.51 9.84 9.23
CA ASP A 65 -4.56 10.85 9.11
C ASP A 65 -5.87 10.30 9.73
N PRO A 66 -6.56 11.07 10.61
CA PRO A 66 -7.84 10.67 11.23
C PRO A 66 -8.95 10.29 10.23
N LEU A 67 -8.86 10.73 8.98
CA LEU A 67 -9.83 10.41 7.94
C LEU A 67 -9.70 8.99 7.40
N ILE A 68 -8.55 8.33 7.61
CA ILE A 68 -8.28 6.98 7.10
C ILE A 68 -9.08 5.95 7.89
N LYS A 69 -9.87 5.15 7.17
CA LYS A 69 -10.69 4.07 7.74
C LYS A 69 -10.19 2.70 7.32
N ALA A 70 -10.70 1.67 7.99
CA ALA A 70 -10.49 0.29 7.55
C ALA A 70 -11.07 0.12 6.13
N ASN A 71 -10.37 -0.67 5.30
CA ASN A 71 -10.62 -0.88 3.88
C ASN A 71 -10.23 0.25 2.92
N ASP A 72 -9.76 1.38 3.41
CA ASP A 72 -9.20 2.41 2.54
C ASP A 72 -7.89 1.94 1.90
N THR A 73 -7.59 2.50 0.73
CA THR A 73 -6.32 2.26 0.04
C THR A 73 -5.40 3.43 0.26
N ILE A 74 -4.18 3.17 0.70
CA ILE A 74 -3.16 4.19 0.94
C ILE A 74 -2.00 4.00 -0.04
N MET A 75 -1.48 5.11 -0.53
CA MET A 75 -0.24 5.16 -1.28
C MET A 75 0.92 5.36 -0.31
N LEU A 76 1.84 4.39 -0.31
CA LEU A 76 3.04 4.40 0.50
C LEU A 76 4.25 4.57 -0.42
N ASP A 77 5.07 5.56 -0.10
CA ASP A 77 6.38 5.72 -0.72
C ASP A 77 7.37 4.72 -0.10
N LEU A 78 8.02 3.92 -0.92
CA LEU A 78 8.92 2.85 -0.51
C LEU A 78 10.26 3.40 0.01
N GLU A 79 10.70 4.56 -0.46
CA GLU A 79 11.95 5.18 -0.01
C GLU A 79 11.79 5.80 1.38
N SER A 80 10.75 6.64 1.55
CA SER A 80 10.53 7.36 2.81
C SER A 80 9.68 6.59 3.83
N SER A 81 9.02 5.50 3.42
CA SER A 81 8.00 4.79 4.21
C SER A 81 6.87 5.71 4.71
N LYS A 82 6.65 6.84 4.04
CA LYS A 82 5.61 7.82 4.39
C LYS A 82 4.34 7.59 3.57
N LEU A 83 3.23 7.98 4.17
CA LEU A 83 1.94 8.07 3.50
C LEU A 83 1.89 9.33 2.64
N SER A 84 1.51 9.19 1.37
CA SER A 84 1.36 10.32 0.45
C SER A 84 -0.10 10.65 0.17
N ILE A 85 -0.92 9.65 -0.15
CA ILE A 85 -2.32 9.83 -0.55
C ILE A 85 -3.18 8.71 0.04
N SER A 86 -4.35 9.04 0.58
CA SER A 86 -5.39 8.08 0.94
C SER A 86 -6.56 8.16 -0.04
N LEU A 87 -7.02 7.00 -0.52
CA LEU A 87 -8.21 6.81 -1.32
C LEU A 87 -9.24 6.10 -0.44
N SER A 88 -10.30 6.82 -0.07
CA SER A 88 -11.38 6.26 0.75
C SER A 88 -12.35 5.46 -0.11
N LEU A 89 -12.65 4.25 0.34
CA LEU A 89 -13.55 3.36 -0.41
C LEU A 89 -14.99 3.65 0.00
N THR A 90 -15.59 4.65 -0.65
CA THR A 90 -17.01 4.98 -0.44
C THR A 90 -17.87 3.96 -1.20
N LEU A 91 -18.44 2.99 -0.49
CA LEU A 91 -19.53 2.18 -1.02
C LEU A 91 -20.72 3.12 -1.27
N ALA A 92 -20.91 3.53 -2.52
CA ALA A 92 -22.19 4.04 -2.99
C ALA A 92 -23.19 2.87 -2.91
N MET A 93 -23.87 2.75 -1.78
CA MET A 93 -25.01 1.85 -1.65
C MET A 93 -26.17 2.48 -2.42
N SER A 94 -26.47 1.91 -3.59
CA SER A 94 -27.78 1.99 -4.24
C SER A 94 -28.68 0.89 -3.71
#